data_AF-A0A6V7KHE0-F1
#
_entry.id   AF-A0A6V7KHE0-F1
#
_cell.length_a   1.000
_cell.length_b   1.000
_cell.length_c   1.000
_cell.angle_alpha   90.00
_cell.angle_beta   90.00
_cell.angle_gamma   90.00
#
_symmetry.space_group_name_H-M   'P 1'
#
loop_
_entity.id
_entity.type
_entity.pdbx_description
1 polymer ?
#
loop_
_entity_poly.entity_id
_entity_poly.type
_entity_poly.pdbx_seq_one_letter_code
_entity_poly.pdbx_strand_id
1 'polypeptide(L)'
;VMPLENNMKTPTHFIGCPSVLNIGMFCVVTLYSTVGFFGYYRYGESTKASITLNLPTDEPLGQSVKLMIAIAIFFTYGLQFYVPMEIIWKNLKHHFGARKLYAEYTTRILLVIFTVGVAIAVPNLGPFISLVGAVCLSTLGLMFPSIIELVTVWEQENGLGKWNWRLYKNIFIICFGILGFVTGTYTSILEIIEENE
;
A
#
# COMPACT_ATOMS: atom_id res chain seq x y z
N VAL A 1 -1.17 8.77 6.17
CA VAL A 1 -0.47 10.08 6.21
C VAL A 1 -0.61 10.79 7.56
N MET A 2 -1.75 10.73 8.24
CA MET A 2 -1.97 11.44 9.52
C MET A 2 -0.91 11.15 10.61
N PRO A 3 -0.45 9.90 10.85
CA PRO A 3 0.62 9.69 11.83
C PRO A 3 1.94 10.36 11.43
N LEU A 4 2.27 10.40 10.14
CA LEU A 4 3.47 11.07 9.64
C LEU A 4 3.36 12.59 9.84
N GLU A 5 2.23 13.17 9.44
CA GLU A 5 1.93 14.59 9.63
C GLU A 5 1.99 15.00 11.11
N ASN A 6 1.43 14.17 12.01
CA ASN A 6 1.47 14.39 13.45
C ASN A 6 2.88 14.32 14.07
N ASN A 7 3.82 13.66 13.40
CA ASN A 7 5.21 13.56 13.83
C ASN A 7 6.13 14.62 13.18
N MET A 8 5.61 15.48 12.30
CA MET A 8 6.37 16.56 11.69
C MET A 8 6.54 17.74 12.66
N LYS A 9 7.71 18.38 12.64
CA LYS A 9 7.97 19.62 13.40
C LYS A 9 7.01 20.76 13.00
N THR A 10 6.61 20.80 11.73
CA THR A 10 5.67 21.79 11.17
C THR A 10 4.59 21.08 10.33
N PRO A 11 3.49 20.60 10.95
CA PRO A 11 2.45 19.84 10.26
C PRO A 11 1.77 20.62 9.12
N THR A 12 1.62 21.94 9.27
CA THR A 12 0.98 22.82 8.27
C THR A 12 1.70 22.85 6.91
N HIS A 13 3.00 22.55 6.88
CA HIS A 13 3.79 22.46 5.65
C HIS A 13 3.60 21.13 4.90
N PHE A 14 2.89 20.15 5.47
CA PHE A 14 2.67 18.88 4.80
C PHE A 14 1.89 19.05 3.48
N ILE A 15 0.80 19.84 3.54
CA ILE A 15 -0.06 20.18 2.40
C ILE A 15 0.15 21.64 1.91
N GLY A 16 0.65 22.54 2.78
CA GLY A 16 0.90 23.95 2.45
C GLY A 16 2.07 24.21 1.50
N CYS A 17 2.46 25.46 1.27
CA CYS A 17 3.64 25.81 0.46
C CYS A 17 4.86 26.11 1.35
N PRO A 18 6.00 25.40 1.23
CA PRO A 18 6.30 24.33 0.27
C PRO A 18 5.66 22.97 0.65
N SER A 19 5.01 22.31 -0.33
CA SER A 19 4.27 21.07 -0.10
C SER A 19 5.21 19.88 -0.08
N VAL A 20 5.56 19.42 1.12
CA VAL A 20 6.46 18.28 1.33
C VAL A 20 5.87 17.02 0.69
N LEU A 21 4.54 16.84 0.77
CA LEU A 21 3.86 15.69 0.18
C LEU A 21 4.00 15.67 -1.35
N ASN A 22 3.72 16.78 -2.03
CA ASN A 22 3.78 16.82 -3.50
C ASN A 22 5.21 16.64 -4.02
N ILE A 23 6.20 17.26 -3.37
CA ILE A 23 7.61 17.10 -3.74
C ILE A 23 8.06 15.64 -3.54
N GLY A 24 7.69 15.04 -2.41
CA GLY A 24 7.97 13.64 -2.13
C GLY A 24 7.34 12.70 -3.17
N MET A 25 6.07 12.91 -3.49
CA MET A 25 5.36 12.11 -4.49
C MET A 25 5.97 12.26 -5.88
N PHE A 26 6.34 13.48 -6.30
CA PHE A 26 7.00 13.72 -7.58
C PHE A 26 8.34 12.97 -7.69
N CYS A 27 9.14 13.00 -6.62
CA CYS A 27 10.41 12.26 -6.55
C CYS A 27 10.19 10.75 -6.69
N VAL A 28 9.26 10.18 -5.91
CA VAL A 28 8.94 8.75 -5.95
C VAL A 28 8.44 8.31 -7.31
N VAL A 29 7.51 9.06 -7.91
CA VAL A 29 6.97 8.75 -9.26
C VAL A 29 8.08 8.77 -10.31
N THR A 30 8.97 9.76 -10.25
CA THR A 30 10.10 9.86 -11.20
C THR A 30 11.06 8.67 -11.04
N LEU A 31 11.40 8.30 -9.81
CA LEU A 31 12.28 7.15 -9.55
C LEU A 31 11.65 5.84 -9.99
N TYR A 32 10.38 5.59 -9.67
CA TYR A 32 9.70 4.36 -10.06
C TYR A 32 9.48 4.28 -11.57
N SER A 33 9.15 5.40 -12.22
CA SER A 33 8.97 5.44 -13.67
C SER A 33 10.28 5.18 -14.41
N THR A 34 11.40 5.76 -13.95
CA THR A 34 12.71 5.54 -14.57
C THR A 34 13.19 4.10 -14.40
N VAL A 35 13.12 3.54 -13.19
CA VAL A 35 13.48 2.13 -12.93
C VAL A 35 12.58 1.18 -13.70
N GLY A 36 11.27 1.44 -13.75
CA GLY A 36 10.32 0.63 -14.53
C GLY A 36 10.60 0.68 -16.03
N PHE A 37 10.83 1.88 -16.58
CA PHE A 37 11.13 2.08 -18.00
C PHE A 37 12.42 1.37 -18.41
N PHE A 38 13.54 1.63 -17.72
CA PHE A 38 14.81 0.98 -18.05
C PHE A 38 14.79 -0.54 -17.76
N GLY A 39 14.04 -0.97 -16.75
CA GLY A 39 13.82 -2.38 -16.46
C GLY A 39 13.15 -3.09 -17.63
N TYR A 40 12.01 -2.58 -18.10
CA TYR A 40 11.32 -3.15 -19.25
C TYR A 40 12.14 -3.04 -20.54
N TYR A 41 12.86 -1.92 -20.75
CA TYR A 41 13.74 -1.76 -21.92
C TYR A 41 14.84 -2.83 -22.00
N ARG A 42 15.34 -3.33 -20.84
CA ARG A 42 16.41 -4.32 -20.78
C ARG A 42 15.94 -5.76 -20.96
N TYR A 43 14.77 -6.11 -20.40
CA TYR A 43 14.28 -7.49 -20.33
C TYR A 43 13.09 -7.78 -21.27
N GLY A 44 12.42 -6.73 -21.78
CA GLY A 44 11.27 -6.86 -22.68
C GLY A 44 10.16 -7.73 -22.10
N GLU A 45 9.61 -8.62 -22.94
CA GLU A 45 8.57 -9.59 -22.56
C GLU A 45 9.01 -10.60 -21.50
N SER A 46 10.31 -10.80 -21.28
CA SER A 46 10.84 -11.70 -20.25
C SER A 46 10.84 -11.09 -18.84
N THR A 47 10.23 -9.91 -18.66
CA THR A 47 10.21 -9.20 -17.37
C THR A 47 9.29 -9.92 -16.38
N LYS A 48 9.87 -10.55 -15.36
CA LYS A 48 9.11 -11.08 -14.21
C LYS A 48 8.42 -9.97 -13.40
N ALA A 49 7.46 -10.37 -12.56
CA ALA A 49 6.66 -9.49 -11.68
C ALA A 49 7.46 -8.52 -10.80
N SER A 50 8.73 -8.83 -10.50
CA SER A 50 9.67 -7.90 -9.86
C SER A 50 10.98 -7.87 -10.64
N ILE A 51 11.50 -6.67 -10.90
CA ILE A 51 12.76 -6.48 -11.64
C ILE A 51 13.94 -7.18 -10.94
N THR A 52 13.88 -7.29 -9.61
CA THR A 52 14.88 -7.98 -8.79
C THR A 52 15.02 -9.45 -9.16
N LEU A 53 13.95 -10.09 -9.64
CA LEU A 53 13.96 -11.50 -10.06
C LEU A 53 14.62 -11.71 -11.43
N ASN A 54 14.77 -10.65 -12.24
CA ASN A 54 15.41 -10.69 -13.55
C ASN A 54 16.92 -10.46 -13.48
N LEU A 55 17.43 -9.93 -12.37
CA LEU A 55 18.86 -9.65 -12.21
C LEU A 55 19.69 -10.94 -12.29
N PRO A 56 20.80 -10.94 -13.06
CA PRO A 56 21.72 -12.08 -13.16
C PRO A 56 22.32 -12.41 -11.79
N THR A 57 22.41 -13.70 -11.47
CA THR A 57 23.05 -14.20 -10.23
C THR A 57 24.49 -14.64 -10.44
N ASP A 58 24.87 -14.87 -11.69
CA ASP A 58 26.20 -15.21 -12.17
C ASP A 58 27.15 -14.01 -12.14
N GLU A 59 26.61 -12.79 -12.25
CA GLU A 59 27.40 -11.57 -12.17
C GLU A 59 27.49 -11.03 -10.72
N PRO A 60 28.69 -10.65 -10.26
CA PRO A 60 28.88 -10.14 -8.89
C PRO A 60 28.11 -8.83 -8.64
N LEU A 61 27.87 -8.03 -9.67
CA LEU A 61 27.07 -6.80 -9.59
C LEU A 61 25.60 -7.11 -9.27
N GLY A 62 25.00 -8.05 -10.02
CA GLY A 62 23.60 -8.46 -9.83
C GLY A 62 23.38 -9.10 -8.46
N GLN A 63 24.32 -9.94 -8.01
CA GLN A 63 24.29 -10.51 -6.66
C GLN A 63 24.39 -9.44 -5.56
N SER A 64 25.26 -8.44 -5.74
CA SER A 64 25.39 -7.33 -4.80
C SER A 64 24.09 -6.53 -4.67
N VAL A 65 23.40 -6.25 -5.79
CA VAL A 65 22.11 -5.55 -5.78
C VAL A 65 21.04 -6.38 -5.06
N LYS A 66 20.95 -7.68 -5.32
CA LYS A 66 20.01 -8.57 -4.61
C LYS A 66 20.27 -8.58 -3.10
N LEU A 67 21.53 -8.61 -2.68
CA LEU A 67 21.89 -8.55 -1.26
C LEU A 67 21.48 -7.22 -0.63
N MET A 68 21.76 -6.08 -1.28
CA MET A 68 21.34 -4.77 -0.80
C MET A 68 19.81 -4.68 -0.66
N ILE A 69 19.06 -5.20 -1.62
CA ILE A 69 17.59 -5.23 -1.56
C ILE A 69 17.10 -6.12 -0.41
N ALA A 70 17.69 -7.29 -0.21
CA ALA A 70 17.33 -8.17 0.90
C ALA A 70 17.53 -7.49 2.27
N ILE A 71 18.67 -6.80 2.44
CA ILE A 71 18.97 -6.02 3.65
C ILE A 71 17.96 -4.88 3.81
N ALA A 72 17.64 -4.16 2.72
CA ALA A 72 16.66 -3.07 2.75
C ALA A 72 15.25 -3.56 3.14
N ILE A 73 14.79 -4.70 2.59
CA ILE A 73 13.51 -5.31 2.94
C ILE A 73 13.49 -5.73 4.41
N PHE A 74 14.57 -6.34 4.91
CA PHE A 74 14.68 -6.76 6.31
C PHE A 74 14.47 -5.58 7.28
N PHE A 75 15.13 -4.44 7.03
CA PHE A 75 14.94 -3.24 7.86
C PHE A 75 13.56 -2.59 7.65
N THR A 76 13.06 -2.59 6.42
CA THR A 76 11.77 -1.98 6.08
C THR A 76 10.59 -2.73 6.71
N TYR A 77 10.69 -4.06 6.81
CA TYR A 77 9.65 -4.89 7.41
C TYR A 77 9.33 -4.46 8.86
N GLY A 78 10.36 -4.24 9.69
CA GLY A 78 10.16 -3.77 11.06
C GLY A 78 9.46 -2.42 11.15
N LEU A 79 9.80 -1.49 10.25
CA LEU A 79 9.17 -0.16 10.18
C LEU A 79 7.72 -0.23 9.70
N GLN A 80 7.45 -1.04 8.67
CA GLN A 80 6.09 -1.20 8.15
C GLN A 80 5.17 -1.89 9.15
N PHE A 81 5.69 -2.87 9.92
CA PHE A 81 4.93 -3.62 10.91
C PHE A 81 4.56 -2.78 12.15
N TYR A 82 5.29 -1.70 12.43
CA TYR A 82 5.02 -0.82 13.56
C TYR A 82 3.60 -0.24 13.53
N VAL A 83 3.16 0.29 12.38
CA VAL A 83 1.87 0.99 12.27
C VAL A 83 0.67 0.04 12.48
N PRO A 84 0.58 -1.13 11.80
CA PRO A 84 -0.48 -2.10 12.07
C PRO A 84 -0.46 -2.60 13.51
N MET A 85 0.72 -2.86 14.07
CA MET A 85 0.84 -3.32 15.46
C MET A 85 0.31 -2.28 16.44
N GLU A 86 0.65 -1.00 16.26
CA GLU A 86 0.16 0.08 17.11
C GLU A 86 -1.37 0.20 17.05
N ILE A 87 -1.96 0.09 15.86
CA ILE A 87 -3.42 0.16 15.65
C ILE A 87 -4.12 -1.04 16.31
N ILE A 88 -3.64 -2.26 16.07
CA ILE A 88 -4.22 -3.48 16.65
C ILE A 88 -4.09 -3.43 18.18
N TRP A 89 -2.92 -3.05 18.68
CA TRP A 89 -2.67 -2.97 20.11
C TRP A 89 -3.55 -1.92 20.80
N LYS A 90 -3.76 -0.75 20.19
CA LYS A 90 -4.65 0.28 20.72
C LYS A 90 -6.07 -0.23 20.91
N ASN A 91 -6.58 -1.07 20.01
CA ASN A 91 -7.91 -1.67 20.12
C ASN A 91 -7.93 -2.84 21.12
N LEU A 92 -6.86 -3.63 21.18
CA LEU A 92 -6.82 -4.87 21.94
C LEU A 92 -6.46 -4.66 23.42
N LYS A 93 -5.63 -3.66 23.75
CA LYS A 93 -5.12 -3.40 25.11
C LYS A 93 -6.22 -3.21 26.17
N HIS A 94 -7.41 -2.79 25.76
CA HIS A 94 -8.55 -2.58 26.66
C HIS A 94 -9.16 -3.89 27.16
N HIS A 95 -8.98 -4.98 26.42
CA HIS A 95 -9.47 -6.31 26.79
C HIS A 95 -8.52 -7.06 27.73
N PHE A 96 -7.27 -6.60 27.87
CA PHE A 96 -6.25 -7.24 28.70
C PHE A 96 -5.92 -6.40 29.93
N GLY A 97 -6.17 -6.96 31.12
CA GLY A 97 -5.92 -6.32 32.42
C GLY A 97 -4.43 -6.21 32.78
N ALA A 98 -3.97 -6.94 33.81
CA ALA A 98 -2.58 -6.84 34.30
C ALA A 98 -1.52 -7.50 33.40
N ARG A 99 -1.91 -8.36 32.44
CA ARG A 99 -1.00 -9.13 31.57
C ARG A 99 -0.74 -8.50 30.20
N LYS A 100 -0.77 -7.17 30.11
CA LYS A 100 -0.62 -6.42 28.86
C LYS A 100 0.67 -6.76 28.11
N LEU A 101 1.79 -6.86 28.83
CA LEU A 101 3.10 -7.12 28.21
C LEU A 101 3.16 -8.51 27.54
N TYR A 102 2.61 -9.54 28.19
CA TYR A 102 2.50 -10.88 27.59
C TYR A 102 1.55 -10.89 26.39
N ALA A 103 0.37 -10.28 26.51
CA ALA A 103 -0.60 -10.19 25.42
C ALA A 103 -0.04 -9.43 24.21
N GLU A 104 0.77 -8.39 24.43
CA GLU A 104 1.43 -7.63 23.36
C GLU A 104 2.41 -8.51 22.59
N TYR A 105 3.31 -9.22 23.28
CA TYR A 105 4.26 -10.12 22.63
C TYR A 105 3.56 -11.26 21.89
N THR A 106 2.53 -11.87 22.49
CA THR A 106 1.75 -12.92 21.82
C THR A 106 1.09 -12.38 20.55
N THR A 107 0.50 -11.18 20.59
CA THR A 107 -0.13 -10.57 19.41
C THR A 107 0.89 -10.29 18.31
N ARG A 108 2.09 -9.79 18.67
CA ARG A 108 3.20 -9.59 17.71
C ARG A 108 3.61 -10.91 17.04
N ILE A 109 3.84 -11.95 17.83
CA ILE A 109 4.26 -13.27 17.32
C ILE A 109 3.19 -13.84 16.39
N LEU A 110 1.91 -13.78 16.78
CA LEU A 110 0.81 -14.28 15.94
C LEU A 110 0.72 -13.56 14.60
N LEU A 111 0.87 -12.23 14.59
CA LEU A 111 0.85 -11.44 13.37
C LEU A 111 2.05 -11.75 12.45
N VAL A 112 3.25 -11.94 13.02
CA VAL A 112 4.42 -12.35 12.23
C VAL A 112 4.22 -13.76 11.65
N ILE A 113 3.73 -14.71 12.45
CA ILE A 113 3.41 -16.07 11.97
C ILE A 113 2.37 -16.01 10.84
N PHE A 114 1.35 -15.16 10.98
CA PHE A 114 0.35 -14.95 9.93
C PHE A 114 1.00 -14.44 8.63
N THR A 115 1.87 -13.43 8.70
CA THR A 115 2.57 -12.93 7.49
C THR A 115 3.44 -13.99 6.82
N VAL A 116 4.11 -14.84 7.62
CA VAL A 116 4.90 -15.97 7.09
C VAL A 116 3.97 -17.01 6.45
N GLY A 117 2.81 -17.29 7.06
CA GLY A 117 1.81 -18.21 6.50
C GLY A 117 1.29 -17.74 5.14
N VAL A 118 1.01 -16.43 4.99
CA VAL A 118 0.62 -15.84 3.70
C VAL A 118 1.76 -15.97 2.67
N ALA A 119 3.00 -15.74 3.07
CA ALA A 119 4.16 -15.88 2.18
C ALA A 119 4.37 -17.33 1.69
N ILE A 120 4.02 -18.33 2.50
CA ILE A 120 4.04 -19.75 2.09
C ILE A 120 2.87 -20.08 1.16
N ALA A 121 1.69 -19.51 1.42
CA ALA A 121 0.48 -19.79 0.65
C ALA A 121 0.50 -19.18 -0.76
N VAL A 122 1.21 -18.06 -0.96
CA VAL A 122 1.22 -17.33 -2.22
C VAL A 122 2.64 -17.24 -2.78
N PRO A 123 3.08 -18.21 -3.60
CA PRO A 123 4.45 -18.24 -4.15
C PRO A 123 4.67 -17.15 -5.22
N ASN A 124 3.61 -16.72 -5.91
CA ASN A 124 3.70 -15.74 -6.99
C ASN A 124 3.38 -14.32 -6.51
N LEU A 125 4.42 -13.48 -6.52
CA LEU A 125 4.35 -12.11 -6.03
C LEU A 125 3.47 -11.20 -6.89
N GLY A 126 3.39 -11.44 -8.21
CA GLY A 126 2.66 -10.59 -9.16
C GLY A 126 1.16 -10.52 -8.88
N PRO A 127 0.44 -11.65 -8.97
CA PRO A 127 -1.00 -11.67 -8.71
C PRO A 127 -1.35 -11.22 -7.29
N PHE A 128 -0.48 -11.54 -6.30
CA PHE A 128 -0.65 -11.07 -4.93
C PHE A 128 -0.58 -9.54 -4.79
N ILE A 129 0.45 -8.91 -5.37
CA ILE A 129 0.61 -7.45 -5.34
C ILE A 129 -0.56 -6.77 -6.08
N SER A 130 -0.97 -7.33 -7.22
CA SER A 130 -2.10 -6.81 -8.00
C SER A 130 -3.41 -6.90 -7.21
N LEU A 131 -3.70 -8.04 -6.57
CA LEU A 131 -4.90 -8.25 -5.75
C LEU A 131 -4.93 -7.30 -4.55
N VAL A 132 -3.85 -7.26 -3.76
CA VAL A 132 -3.75 -6.39 -2.58
C VAL A 132 -3.87 -4.93 -3.01
N GLY A 133 -3.24 -4.54 -4.11
CA GLY A 133 -3.38 -3.20 -4.70
C GLY A 133 -4.82 -2.88 -5.08
N ALA A 134 -5.48 -3.75 -5.85
CA ALA A 134 -6.85 -3.59 -6.30
C ALA A 134 -7.82 -3.45 -5.12
N VAL A 135 -7.67 -4.26 -4.08
CA VAL A 135 -8.52 -4.21 -2.88
C VAL A 135 -8.22 -2.96 -2.05
N CYS A 136 -6.96 -2.76 -1.67
CA CYS A 136 -6.58 -1.69 -0.74
C CYS A 136 -6.69 -0.30 -1.37
N LEU A 137 -6.20 -0.09 -2.60
CA LEU A 137 -6.24 1.21 -3.25
C LEU A 137 -7.69 1.63 -3.57
N SER A 138 -8.49 0.72 -4.10
CA SER A 138 -9.89 1.02 -4.43
C SER A 138 -10.70 1.34 -3.18
N THR A 139 -10.53 0.56 -2.12
CA THR A 139 -11.30 0.75 -0.88
C THR A 139 -10.76 1.93 -0.06
N LEU A 140 -9.49 1.91 0.34
CA LEU A 140 -8.86 2.89 1.24
C LEU A 140 -8.38 4.16 0.52
N GLY A 141 -7.95 4.05 -0.72
CA GLY A 141 -7.42 5.18 -1.49
C GLY A 141 -8.50 6.00 -2.20
N LEU A 142 -9.56 5.36 -2.71
CA LEU A 142 -10.57 6.02 -3.54
C LEU A 142 -11.94 6.10 -2.86
N MET A 143 -12.53 4.96 -2.49
CA MET A 143 -13.90 4.91 -1.98
C MET A 143 -14.04 5.59 -0.61
N PHE A 144 -13.24 5.21 0.39
CA PHE A 144 -13.36 5.76 1.74
C PHE A 144 -13.20 7.29 1.80
N PRO A 145 -12.17 7.91 1.20
CA PRO A 145 -12.04 9.37 1.19
C PRO A 145 -13.24 10.06 0.53
N SER A 146 -13.74 9.51 -0.58
CA SER A 146 -14.89 10.07 -1.31
C SER A 146 -16.19 9.97 -0.50
N ILE A 147 -16.40 8.84 0.19
CA ILE A 147 -17.56 8.64 1.07
C ILE A 147 -17.48 9.58 2.28
N ILE A 148 -16.30 9.69 2.91
CA ILE A 148 -16.09 10.58 4.07
C ILE A 148 -16.34 12.04 3.68
N GLU A 149 -15.83 12.50 2.53
CA GLU A 149 -16.11 13.85 2.03
C GLU A 149 -17.62 14.05 1.82
N LEU A 150 -18.30 13.08 1.20
CA LEU A 150 -19.73 13.17 0.90
C LEU A 150 -20.59 13.22 2.17
N VAL A 151 -20.30 12.37 3.17
CA VAL A 151 -20.98 12.34 4.47
C VAL A 151 -20.72 13.62 5.26
N THR A 152 -19.47 14.09 5.31
CA THR A 152 -19.10 15.29 6.09
C THR A 152 -19.74 16.56 5.53
N VAL A 153 -19.85 16.63 4.21
CA VAL A 153 -20.36 17.81 3.49
C VAL A 153 -21.88 17.79 3.34
N TRP A 154 -22.53 16.64 3.58
CA TRP A 154 -23.98 16.47 3.43
C TRP A 154 -24.81 17.35 4.38
N GLU A 155 -24.35 17.51 5.63
CA GLU A 155 -25.04 18.31 6.65
C GLU A 155 -24.73 19.81 6.58
N GLN A 156 -23.76 20.23 5.76
CA GLN A 156 -23.38 21.64 5.62
C GLN A 156 -24.33 22.38 4.65
N GLU A 157 -24.79 23.56 5.05
CA GLU A 157 -25.60 24.43 4.18
C GLU A 157 -24.79 24.83 2.93
N ASN A 158 -25.29 24.50 1.73
CA ASN A 158 -24.57 24.58 0.44
C ASN A 158 -23.28 23.74 0.34
N GLY A 159 -23.09 22.74 1.20
CA GLY A 159 -21.87 21.93 1.27
C GLY A 159 -21.50 21.25 -0.05
N LEU A 160 -22.49 20.74 -0.79
CA LEU A 160 -22.31 20.02 -2.07
C LEU A 160 -21.76 20.90 -3.21
N GLY A 161 -21.63 22.21 -2.95
CA GLY A 161 -21.14 23.21 -3.89
C GLY A 161 -22.20 23.64 -4.91
N LYS A 162 -21.91 24.71 -5.64
CA LYS A 162 -22.78 25.19 -6.73
C LYS A 162 -22.96 24.04 -7.75
N TRP A 163 -24.20 23.77 -8.17
CA TRP A 163 -24.55 22.69 -9.09
C TRP A 163 -24.24 21.26 -8.63
N ASN A 164 -24.04 21.01 -7.33
CA ASN A 164 -23.70 19.68 -6.80
C ASN A 164 -22.44 19.05 -7.43
N TRP A 165 -21.47 19.86 -7.89
CA TRP A 165 -20.23 19.37 -8.51
C TRP A 165 -19.49 18.34 -7.63
N ARG A 166 -19.45 18.55 -6.31
CA ARG A 166 -18.78 17.64 -5.38
C ARG A 166 -19.45 16.27 -5.34
N LEU A 167 -20.77 16.21 -5.50
CA LEU A 167 -21.53 14.97 -5.56
C LEU A 167 -21.12 14.15 -6.79
N TYR A 168 -21.17 14.76 -7.98
CA TYR A 168 -20.80 14.07 -9.22
C TYR A 168 -19.34 13.62 -9.23
N LYS A 169 -18.42 14.47 -8.74
CA LYS A 169 -17.00 14.12 -8.57
C LYS A 169 -16.82 12.87 -7.69
N ASN A 170 -17.45 12.85 -6.51
CA ASN A 170 -17.31 11.74 -5.56
C ASN A 170 -17.99 10.47 -6.05
N ILE A 171 -19.16 10.55 -6.69
CA ILE A 171 -19.79 9.40 -7.35
C ILE A 171 -18.87 8.83 -8.42
N PHE A 172 -18.28 9.68 -9.26
CA PHE A 172 -17.33 9.24 -10.29
C PHE A 172 -16.12 8.51 -9.69
N ILE A 173 -15.51 9.04 -8.62
CA ILE A 173 -14.38 8.40 -7.95
C ILE A 173 -14.78 7.06 -7.33
N ILE A 174 -15.96 6.97 -6.71
CA ILE A 174 -16.48 5.72 -6.14
C ILE A 174 -16.70 4.68 -7.24
N CYS A 175 -17.35 5.06 -8.34
CA CYS A 175 -17.54 4.17 -9.49
C CYS A 175 -16.19 3.69 -10.06
N PHE A 176 -15.21 4.59 -10.19
CA PHE A 176 -13.86 4.23 -10.63
C PHE A 176 -13.18 3.25 -9.65
N GLY A 177 -13.35 3.45 -8.34
CA GLY A 177 -12.89 2.51 -7.31
C GLY A 177 -13.55 1.14 -7.44
N ILE A 178 -14.87 1.07 -7.63
CA ILE A 178 -15.58 -0.21 -7.82
C ILE A 178 -15.08 -0.93 -9.08
N LEU A 179 -14.90 -0.20 -10.18
CA LEU A 179 -14.35 -0.77 -11.41
C LEU A 179 -12.95 -1.34 -11.16
N GLY A 180 -12.04 -0.57 -10.55
CA GLY A 180 -10.69 -1.03 -10.23
C GLY A 180 -10.67 -2.25 -9.30
N PHE A 181 -11.58 -2.30 -8.32
CA PHE A 181 -11.73 -3.44 -7.43
C PHE A 181 -12.16 -4.70 -8.19
N VAL A 182 -13.21 -4.60 -9.01
CA VAL A 182 -13.76 -5.74 -9.77
C VAL A 182 -12.74 -6.23 -10.80
N THR A 183 -12.20 -5.33 -11.63
CA THR A 183 -11.26 -5.71 -12.68
C THR A 183 -9.98 -6.28 -12.09
N GLY A 184 -9.40 -5.63 -11.08
CA GLY A 184 -8.15 -6.07 -10.49
C GLY A 184 -8.28 -7.38 -9.73
N THR A 185 -9.37 -7.58 -8.98
CA THR A 185 -9.63 -8.84 -8.29
C THR A 185 -9.88 -9.97 -9.30
N TYR A 186 -10.64 -9.69 -10.37
CA TYR A 186 -10.91 -10.67 -11.42
C TYR A 186 -9.62 -11.09 -12.13
N THR A 187 -8.78 -10.16 -12.58
CA THR A 187 -7.52 -10.48 -13.25
C THR A 187 -6.56 -11.23 -12.34
N SER A 188 -6.44 -10.82 -11.07
CA SER A 188 -5.54 -11.53 -10.14
C SER A 188 -6.02 -12.94 -9.82
N ILE A 189 -7.33 -13.17 -9.68
CA ILE A 189 -7.85 -14.52 -9.45
C ILE A 189 -7.65 -15.40 -10.67
N LEU A 190 -7.88 -14.87 -11.88
CA LEU A 190 -7.61 -15.60 -13.12
C LEU A 190 -6.14 -16.00 -13.23
N GLU A 191 -5.21 -15.06 -13.02
CA GLU A 191 -3.77 -15.33 -13.04
C GLU A 191 -3.38 -16.40 -12.01
N ILE A 192 -3.96 -16.36 -10.79
CA ILE A 192 -3.71 -17.39 -9.77
C ILE A 192 -4.23 -18.77 -10.20
N ILE A 193 -5.35 -18.84 -10.91
CA ILE A 193 -5.93 -20.12 -11.34
C ILE A 193 -5.15 -20.70 -12.52
N GLU A 194 -4.89 -19.89 -13.56
CA GLU A 194 -4.15 -20.33 -14.76
C GLU A 194 -2.71 -20.78 -14.42
N GLU A 195 -2.09 -20.19 -13.40
CA GLU A 195 -0.73 -20.54 -12.99
C GLU A 195 -0.66 -21.81 -12.11
N ASN A 196 -1.81 -22.32 -11.65
CA ASN A 196 -1.92 -23.57 -10.90
C ASN A 196 -2.32 -24.79 -11.77
N GLU A 197 -2.63 -24.58 -13.06
CA GLU A 197 -2.83 -25.64 -14.07
C GLU A 197 -1.53 -25.99 -14.81
#